data_AF-A7TG27-F1
#
_entry.id   AF-A7TG27-F1
#
_cell.length_a   1.000
_cell.length_b   1.000
_cell.length_c   1.000
_cell.angle_alpha   90.00
_cell.angle_beta   90.00
_cell.angle_gamma   90.00
#
_symmetry.space_group_name_H-M   'P 1'
#
loop_
_entity.id
_entity.type
_entity.pdbx_description
1 polymer ?
#
loop_
_entity_poly.entity_id
_entity_poly.type
_entity_poly.pdbx_seq_one_letter_code
_entity_poly.pdbx_strand_id
1 'polypeptide(L)'
;MFKYGSFAGLFTRFGGIQAKRLYQIPVKPGKKIIPVYPAAEPNIERKLVCERLSQQDIEDKLDVTKWRRRMLGRYPPAPNEVSLKIKSGDIVRVVYDSNKSDNDSFVGYVLGVDRKRLIQDSSLLLRNQISKTFVELRVPMFSPLIERIDILKRTDDVPNKRKRRRNKHYYIRGTKLDVGDLEAMLRKRR
;
A
#
# COMPACT_ATOMS: atom_id res chain seq x y z
N MET A 1 68.29 -101.42 25.56
CA MET A 1 67.41 -102.60 25.45
C MET A 1 66.12 -102.13 24.77
N PHE A 2 65.97 -102.40 23.47
CA PHE A 2 64.77 -102.08 22.68
C PHE A 2 63.58 -102.96 23.11
N LYS A 3 62.35 -102.41 23.20
CA LYS A 3 61.11 -103.12 22.79
C LYS A 3 59.94 -102.15 22.51
N TYR A 4 59.51 -102.16 21.25
CA TYR A 4 58.16 -102.20 20.68
C TYR A 4 57.07 -101.20 21.14
N GLY A 5 56.53 -100.47 20.15
CA GLY A 5 55.27 -99.74 20.28
C GLY A 5 54.03 -100.60 20.03
N SER A 6 52.85 -100.02 20.27
CA SER A 6 51.59 -100.38 19.62
C SER A 6 50.57 -99.25 19.78
N PHE A 7 49.96 -98.89 18.65
CA PHE A 7 48.80 -98.03 18.52
C PHE A 7 47.53 -98.72 19.06
N ALA A 8 46.70 -97.96 19.78
CA ALA A 8 45.25 -98.11 19.94
C ALA A 8 44.79 -96.89 20.77
N GLY A 9 43.75 -96.13 20.48
CA GLY A 9 42.63 -96.20 19.57
C GLY A 9 41.68 -95.11 20.07
N LEU A 10 41.28 -94.19 19.19
CA LEU A 10 40.34 -93.10 19.46
C LEU A 10 39.03 -93.63 20.04
N PHE A 11 38.54 -93.04 21.14
CA PHE A 11 37.09 -92.90 21.38
C PHE A 11 36.84 -91.65 22.23
N THR A 12 36.68 -90.51 21.55
CA THR A 12 36.19 -89.26 22.13
C THR A 12 34.69 -89.38 22.40
N ARG A 13 34.29 -89.32 23.67
CA ARG A 13 32.89 -89.03 24.03
C ARG A 13 32.59 -87.58 23.67
N PHE A 14 32.00 -87.36 22.50
CA PHE A 14 31.37 -86.08 22.16
C PHE A 14 30.07 -85.94 22.96
N GLY A 15 30.16 -85.31 24.14
CA GLY A 15 29.01 -84.66 24.73
C GLY A 15 28.58 -83.53 23.79
N GLY A 16 27.39 -83.68 23.19
CA GLY A 16 26.84 -82.70 22.26
C GLY A 16 26.61 -81.35 22.95
N ILE A 17 27.57 -80.44 22.85
CA ILE A 17 27.34 -79.02 23.10
C ILE A 17 26.54 -78.52 21.90
N GLN A 18 25.22 -78.39 22.06
CA GLN A 18 24.42 -77.69 21.07
C GLN A 18 24.84 -76.22 21.05
N ALA A 19 25.69 -75.85 20.09
CA ALA A 19 26.00 -74.47 19.79
C ALA A 19 24.76 -73.80 19.19
N LYS A 20 23.91 -73.19 20.03
CA LYS A 20 22.87 -72.28 19.55
C LYS A 20 23.56 -71.05 18.95
N ARG A 21 23.48 -70.89 17.63
CA ARG A 21 23.96 -69.69 16.93
C ARG A 21 23.09 -68.51 17.32
N LEU A 22 23.65 -67.59 18.11
CA LEU A 22 23.02 -66.33 18.51
C LEU A 22 23.16 -65.30 17.38
N TYR A 23 22.21 -65.30 16.44
CA TYR A 23 22.16 -64.27 15.40
C TYR A 23 21.54 -62.99 15.97
N GLN A 24 22.33 -61.94 16.16
CA GLN A 24 21.81 -60.60 16.43
C GLN A 24 21.44 -59.92 15.12
N ILE A 25 20.17 -59.57 14.95
CA ILE A 25 19.73 -58.74 13.84
C ILE A 25 20.23 -57.31 14.11
N PRO A 26 20.95 -56.65 13.18
CA PRO A 26 21.38 -55.28 13.40
C PRO A 26 20.14 -54.39 13.52
N VAL A 27 19.92 -53.87 14.72
CA VAL A 27 18.86 -52.89 14.96
C VAL A 27 19.22 -51.67 14.12
N LYS A 28 18.34 -51.30 13.17
CA LYS A 28 18.52 -50.08 12.40
C LYS A 28 18.70 -48.93 13.39
N PRO A 29 19.75 -48.10 13.27
CA PRO A 29 19.90 -46.96 14.16
C PRO A 29 18.60 -46.17 14.13
N GLY A 30 18.10 -45.79 15.31
CA GLY A 30 16.87 -45.02 15.45
C GLY A 30 16.85 -43.80 14.54
N LYS A 31 15.66 -43.29 14.20
CA LYS A 31 15.52 -42.15 13.28
C LYS A 31 16.44 -41.01 13.72
N LYS A 32 17.34 -40.58 12.83
CA LYS A 32 18.25 -39.46 13.10
C LYS A 32 17.45 -38.17 13.21
N ILE A 33 17.80 -37.35 14.21
CA ILE A 33 17.24 -36.01 14.36
C ILE A 33 17.98 -35.10 13.38
N ILE A 34 17.25 -34.54 12.41
CA ILE A 34 17.81 -33.65 11.39
C ILE A 34 17.89 -32.23 12.00
N PRO A 35 19.07 -31.58 12.02
CA PRO A 35 19.16 -30.19 12.49
C PRO A 35 18.46 -29.26 11.51
N VAL A 36 17.58 -28.39 12.03
CA VAL A 36 16.91 -27.35 11.25
C VAL A 36 17.62 -26.03 11.50
N TYR A 37 18.25 -25.47 10.48
CA TYR A 37 18.96 -24.20 10.57
C TYR A 37 17.98 -23.02 10.50
N PRO A 38 18.26 -21.91 11.20
CA PRO A 38 17.45 -20.71 11.12
C PRO A 38 17.59 -20.04 9.74
N ALA A 39 16.61 -19.20 9.41
CA ALA A 39 16.70 -18.34 8.22
C ALA A 39 17.88 -17.36 8.36
N ALA A 40 18.58 -17.11 7.25
CA ALA A 40 19.72 -16.18 7.23
C ALA A 40 19.31 -14.74 7.56
N GLU A 41 18.12 -14.34 7.12
CA GLU A 41 17.53 -13.04 7.44
C GLU A 41 16.48 -13.17 8.54
N PRO A 42 16.41 -12.18 9.46
CA PRO A 42 15.36 -12.16 10.46
C PRO A 42 13.98 -12.09 9.79
N ASN A 43 12.96 -12.63 10.44
CA ASN A 43 11.59 -12.53 9.97
C ASN A 43 11.11 -11.07 10.13
N ILE A 44 11.47 -10.22 9.15
CA ILE A 44 10.93 -8.87 9.03
C ILE A 44 9.41 -9.03 9.00
N GLU A 45 8.69 -8.26 9.83
CA GLU A 45 7.23 -8.28 9.88
C GLU A 45 6.63 -7.99 8.49
N ARG A 46 6.40 -9.06 7.72
CA ARG A 46 5.95 -9.00 6.32
C ARG A 46 4.66 -8.20 6.16
N LYS A 47 3.85 -8.13 7.22
CA LYS A 47 2.56 -7.42 7.29
C LYS A 47 2.68 -5.92 6.98
N LEU A 48 3.82 -5.29 7.27
CA LEU A 48 4.01 -3.84 7.16
C LEU A 48 4.82 -3.41 5.92
N VAL A 49 5.27 -4.36 5.09
CA VAL A 49 6.18 -4.06 3.97
C VAL A 49 5.55 -3.09 2.97
N CYS A 50 4.29 -3.30 2.58
CA CYS A 50 3.60 -2.41 1.65
C CYS A 50 3.43 -0.99 2.20
N GLU A 51 3.20 -0.85 3.50
CA GLU A 51 3.01 0.45 4.15
C GLU A 51 4.34 1.20 4.24
N ARG A 52 5.45 0.49 4.54
CA ARG A 52 6.81 1.06 4.52
C ARG A 52 7.23 1.51 3.12
N LEU A 53 7.01 0.68 2.11
CA LEU A 53 7.32 1.03 0.71
C LEU A 53 6.51 2.26 0.26
N SER A 54 5.22 2.31 0.59
CA SER A 54 4.36 3.46 0.31
C SER A 54 4.87 4.74 0.99
N GLN A 55 5.32 4.65 2.24
CA GLN A 55 5.89 5.79 2.95
C GLN A 55 7.16 6.29 2.26
N GLN A 56 8.09 5.37 1.92
CA GLN A 56 9.33 5.68 1.20
C GLN A 56 9.04 6.37 -0.15
N ASP A 57 8.16 5.80 -0.98
CA ASP A 57 7.83 6.38 -2.28
C ASP A 57 7.25 7.80 -2.15
N ILE A 58 6.41 8.05 -1.15
CA ILE A 58 5.83 9.39 -1.00
C ILE A 58 6.87 10.39 -0.45
N GLU A 59 7.74 9.98 0.48
CA GLU A 59 8.73 10.87 1.11
C GLU A 59 9.88 11.21 0.16
N ASP A 60 10.36 10.22 -0.59
CA ASP A 60 11.53 10.37 -1.43
C ASP A 60 11.20 10.94 -2.81
N LYS A 61 10.05 10.55 -3.40
CA LYS A 61 9.74 10.85 -4.82
C LYS A 61 8.53 11.75 -5.01
N LEU A 62 7.41 11.47 -4.35
CA LEU A 62 6.13 12.09 -4.73
C LEU A 62 5.84 13.43 -4.04
N ASP A 63 6.14 13.61 -2.76
CA ASP A 63 5.76 14.84 -2.02
C ASP A 63 6.76 15.20 -0.92
N VAL A 64 7.97 15.61 -1.33
CA VAL A 64 9.06 16.03 -0.43
C VAL A 64 8.63 17.20 0.47
N THR A 65 7.91 18.19 -0.09
CA THR A 65 7.42 19.38 0.63
C THR A 65 6.22 19.11 1.54
N LYS A 66 5.56 17.95 1.39
CA LYS A 66 4.39 17.51 2.17
C LYS A 66 3.14 18.39 1.97
N TRP A 67 3.07 19.20 0.91
CA TRP A 67 1.95 20.11 0.69
C TRP A 67 0.69 19.34 0.23
N ARG A 68 0.86 18.29 -0.58
CA ARG A 68 -0.26 17.47 -1.08
C ARG A 68 -0.91 16.71 0.07
N ARG A 69 -0.08 16.14 0.95
CA ARG A 69 -0.54 15.50 2.21
C ARG A 69 -1.33 16.48 3.08
N ARG A 70 -0.85 17.71 3.24
CA ARG A 70 -1.51 18.75 4.05
C ARG A 70 -2.91 19.09 3.51
N MET A 71 -3.05 19.22 2.19
CA MET A 71 -4.35 19.46 1.56
C MET A 71 -5.35 18.31 1.75
N LEU A 72 -4.84 17.08 1.86
CA LEU A 72 -5.65 15.88 2.05
C LEU A 72 -5.91 15.53 3.52
N GLY A 73 -5.35 16.27 4.48
CA GLY A 73 -5.47 16.00 5.91
C GLY A 73 -6.91 15.76 6.39
N ARG A 74 -7.11 14.78 7.27
CA ARG A 74 -8.43 14.52 7.88
C ARG A 74 -8.73 15.53 8.98
N TYR A 75 -7.76 15.80 9.82
CA TYR A 75 -7.89 16.69 10.96
C TYR A 75 -7.84 18.16 10.53
N PRO A 76 -8.50 19.07 11.28
CA PRO A 76 -8.27 20.49 11.09
C PRO A 76 -6.78 20.80 11.29
N PRO A 77 -6.26 21.84 10.62
CA PRO A 77 -4.91 22.30 10.89
C PRO A 77 -4.80 22.79 12.35
N ALA A 78 -3.57 23.01 12.82
CA ALA A 78 -3.35 23.62 14.12
C ALA A 78 -4.09 24.99 14.21
N PRO A 79 -4.51 25.44 15.41
CA PRO A 79 -5.34 26.63 15.58
C PRO A 79 -4.78 27.93 14.97
N ASN A 80 -3.47 27.99 14.71
CA ASN A 80 -2.79 29.16 14.14
C ASN A 80 -2.46 29.01 12.64
N GLU A 81 -2.87 27.91 12.01
CA GLU A 81 -2.57 27.63 10.61
C GLU A 81 -3.77 27.85 9.70
N VAL A 82 -3.55 28.54 8.57
CA VAL A 82 -4.56 28.70 7.52
C VAL A 82 -4.92 27.32 6.98
N SER A 83 -6.21 26.97 7.02
CA SER A 83 -6.66 25.64 6.59
C SER A 83 -6.46 25.41 5.10
N LEU A 84 -5.36 24.78 4.71
CA LEU A 84 -5.06 24.40 3.32
C LEU A 84 -5.83 23.14 2.86
N LYS A 85 -6.71 22.61 3.72
CA LYS A 85 -7.47 21.39 3.47
C LYS A 85 -8.53 21.60 2.39
N ILE A 86 -8.51 20.74 1.37
CA ILE A 86 -9.54 20.72 0.33
C ILE A 86 -10.79 20.02 0.87
N LYS A 87 -11.94 20.68 0.70
CA LYS A 87 -13.26 20.13 1.01
C LYS A 87 -14.11 20.09 -0.26
N SER A 88 -15.08 19.20 -0.26
CA SER A 88 -16.12 19.22 -1.28
C SER A 88 -16.89 20.51 -1.19
N GLY A 89 -17.06 21.22 -2.30
CA GLY A 89 -17.55 22.60 -2.26
C GLY A 89 -16.56 23.65 -2.71
N ASP A 90 -15.27 23.36 -2.59
CA ASP A 90 -14.24 24.32 -2.97
C ASP A 90 -14.08 24.34 -4.48
N ILE A 91 -13.75 25.52 -5.02
CA ILE A 91 -13.36 25.69 -6.42
C ILE A 91 -11.84 25.76 -6.45
N VAL A 92 -11.28 24.87 -7.25
CA VAL A 92 -9.85 24.59 -7.28
C VAL A 92 -9.36 24.71 -8.72
N ARG A 93 -8.17 25.26 -8.90
CA ARG A 93 -7.41 25.21 -10.15
C ARG A 93 -6.28 24.20 -10.01
N VAL A 94 -6.27 23.21 -10.88
CA VAL A 94 -5.15 22.28 -11.03
C VAL A 94 -4.22 22.85 -12.08
N VAL A 95 -2.97 23.08 -11.72
CA VAL A 95 -1.93 23.54 -12.64
C VAL A 95 -1.00 22.38 -12.93
N TYR A 96 -0.87 22.03 -14.21
CA TYR A 96 0.06 21.03 -14.67
C TYR A 96 1.44 21.65 -14.93
N ASP A 97 2.48 20.86 -14.72
CA ASP A 97 3.86 21.24 -14.99
C ASP A 97 4.10 21.27 -16.51
N SER A 98 4.36 22.46 -17.04
CA SER A 98 4.58 22.69 -18.48
C SER A 98 5.76 21.91 -19.04
N ASN A 99 6.73 21.50 -18.21
CA ASN A 99 7.87 20.71 -18.67
C ASN A 99 7.52 19.23 -18.88
N LYS A 100 6.48 18.73 -18.20
CA LYS A 100 6.10 17.30 -18.23
C LYS A 100 4.89 17.03 -19.10
N SER A 101 4.00 18.01 -19.23
CA SER A 101 2.80 17.87 -20.06
C SER A 101 2.32 19.21 -20.58
N ASP A 102 1.84 19.23 -21.82
CA ASP A 102 1.19 20.38 -22.47
C ASP A 102 -0.31 20.46 -22.13
N ASN A 103 -0.69 20.01 -20.93
CA ASN A 103 -2.07 20.04 -20.49
C ASN A 103 -2.40 21.44 -19.96
N ASP A 104 -3.52 22.01 -20.39
CA ASP A 104 -4.00 23.28 -19.84
C ASP A 104 -4.44 23.12 -18.38
N SER A 105 -4.36 24.21 -17.63
CA SER A 105 -4.84 24.28 -16.26
C SER A 105 -6.35 24.05 -16.21
N PHE A 106 -6.79 23.22 -15.27
CA PHE A 106 -8.20 22.87 -15.14
C PHE A 106 -8.81 23.51 -13.90
N VAL A 107 -9.87 24.31 -14.09
CA VAL A 107 -10.66 24.85 -13.00
C VAL A 107 -11.89 23.97 -12.77
N GLY A 108 -12.08 23.53 -11.54
CA GLY A 108 -13.17 22.64 -11.21
C GLY A 108 -13.70 22.81 -9.79
N TYR A 109 -14.98 22.54 -9.65
CA TYR A 109 -15.63 22.38 -8.37
C TYR A 109 -15.35 20.98 -7.82
N VAL A 110 -14.89 20.88 -6.58
CA VAL A 110 -14.61 19.60 -5.93
C VAL A 110 -15.93 18.93 -5.53
N LEU A 111 -16.28 17.85 -6.23
CA LEU A 111 -17.39 16.98 -5.86
C LEU A 111 -17.02 16.09 -4.67
N GLY A 112 -15.78 15.65 -4.59
CA GLY A 112 -15.32 14.73 -3.56
C GLY A 112 -13.82 14.55 -3.56
N VAL A 113 -13.29 14.28 -2.37
CA VAL A 113 -11.91 13.85 -2.15
C VAL A 113 -11.92 12.35 -1.91
N ASP A 114 -11.37 11.58 -2.83
CA ASP A 114 -11.25 10.13 -2.73
C ASP A 114 -9.93 9.77 -2.04
N ARG A 115 -10.01 9.41 -0.75
CA ARG A 115 -8.85 8.94 0.03
C ARG A 115 -8.84 7.41 0.04
N LYS A 116 -7.72 6.80 -0.34
CA LYS A 116 -7.51 5.34 -0.33
C LYS A 116 -6.73 4.91 0.91
N ARG A 117 -6.50 3.60 1.05
CA ARG A 117 -5.67 3.03 2.13
C ARG A 117 -4.23 3.54 2.01
N LEU A 118 -3.66 3.39 0.81
CA LEU A 118 -2.40 4.03 0.45
C LEU A 118 -2.67 5.47 0.05
N ILE A 119 -1.84 6.38 0.54
CA ILE A 119 -2.08 7.81 0.38
C ILE A 119 -1.78 8.26 -1.06
N GLN A 120 -0.79 7.64 -1.74
CA GLN A 120 -0.40 8.00 -3.11
C GLN A 120 -1.55 7.92 -4.12
N ASP A 121 -2.50 6.98 -3.94
CA ASP A 121 -3.60 6.74 -4.88
C ASP A 121 -4.82 7.64 -4.64
N SER A 122 -4.67 8.64 -3.77
CA SER A 122 -5.75 9.59 -3.51
C SER A 122 -5.99 10.51 -4.71
N SER A 123 -7.26 10.86 -4.94
CA SER A 123 -7.67 11.65 -6.10
C SER A 123 -8.76 12.64 -5.77
N LEU A 124 -8.83 13.73 -6.52
CA LEU A 124 -9.94 14.69 -6.49
C LEU A 124 -10.89 14.39 -7.64
N LEU A 125 -12.19 14.39 -7.38
CA LEU A 125 -13.19 14.44 -8.44
C LEU A 125 -13.67 15.87 -8.62
N LEU A 126 -13.33 16.46 -9.76
CA LEU A 126 -13.65 17.82 -10.13
C LEU A 126 -14.76 17.82 -11.18
N ARG A 127 -15.60 18.85 -11.15
CA ARG A 127 -16.66 19.09 -12.14
C ARG A 127 -16.64 20.54 -12.59
N ASN A 128 -16.80 20.76 -13.89
CA ASN A 128 -17.00 22.08 -14.49
C ASN A 128 -18.09 21.99 -15.57
N GLN A 129 -18.72 23.12 -15.88
CA GLN A 129 -19.55 23.28 -17.06
C GLN A 129 -18.82 24.21 -18.03
N ILE A 130 -18.24 23.65 -19.09
CA ILE A 130 -17.58 24.45 -20.12
C ILE A 130 -18.64 24.77 -21.16
N SER A 131 -19.00 26.05 -21.30
CA SER A 131 -20.13 26.48 -22.13
C SER A 131 -21.44 25.77 -21.74
N LYS A 132 -21.90 24.78 -22.52
CA LYS A 132 -23.14 24.01 -22.27
C LYS A 132 -22.87 22.53 -21.96
N THR A 133 -21.60 22.12 -21.96
CA THR A 133 -21.19 20.74 -21.75
C THR A 133 -20.62 20.56 -20.36
N PHE A 134 -21.07 19.53 -19.65
CA PHE A 134 -20.57 19.20 -18.33
C PHE A 134 -19.39 18.24 -18.44
N VAL A 135 -18.27 18.60 -17.81
CA VAL A 135 -17.04 17.80 -17.80
C VAL A 135 -16.69 17.46 -16.36
N GLU A 136 -16.36 16.18 -16.12
CA GLU A 136 -15.83 15.70 -14.85
C GLU A 136 -14.44 15.13 -15.06
N LEU A 137 -13.53 15.50 -14.16
CA LEU A 137 -12.14 15.07 -14.21
C LEU A 137 -11.74 14.49 -12.86
N ARG A 138 -11.23 13.26 -12.86
CA ARG A 138 -10.58 12.68 -11.68
C ARG A 138 -9.09 12.91 -11.77
N VAL A 139 -8.56 13.69 -10.84
CA VAL A 139 -7.14 14.08 -10.81
C VAL A 139 -6.44 13.34 -9.67
N PRO A 140 -5.45 12.47 -9.94
CA PRO A 140 -4.63 11.83 -8.90
C PRO A 140 -3.72 12.87 -8.24
N MET A 141 -3.85 13.05 -6.93
CA MET A 141 -3.21 14.14 -6.18
C MET A 141 -1.69 14.07 -6.17
N PHE A 142 -1.14 12.85 -6.14
CA PHE A 142 0.30 12.61 -6.07
C PHE A 142 0.95 12.41 -7.44
N SER A 143 0.25 12.73 -8.53
CA SER A 143 0.85 12.68 -9.86
C SER A 143 1.99 13.71 -9.98
N PRO A 144 3.16 13.33 -10.53
CA PRO A 144 4.27 14.26 -10.76
C PRO A 144 3.95 15.29 -11.85
N LEU A 145 2.90 15.09 -12.65
CA LEU A 145 2.45 16.03 -13.68
C LEU A 145 1.81 17.29 -13.09
N ILE A 146 1.32 17.22 -11.85
CA ILE A 146 0.67 18.35 -11.20
C ILE A 146 1.73 19.16 -10.49
N GLU A 147 1.86 20.43 -10.86
CA GLU A 147 2.80 21.33 -10.21
C GLU A 147 2.23 21.81 -8.87
N ARG A 148 1.03 22.38 -8.92
CA ARG A 148 0.33 22.92 -7.74
C ARG A 148 -1.18 22.91 -7.90
N ILE A 149 -1.86 23.10 -6.78
CA ILE A 149 -3.31 23.14 -6.71
C ILE A 149 -3.72 24.40 -5.94
N ASP A 150 -4.36 25.33 -6.64
CA ASP A 150 -4.74 26.62 -6.09
C ASP A 150 -6.22 26.60 -5.67
N ILE A 151 -6.51 26.94 -4.42
CA ILE A 151 -7.89 27.08 -3.93
C ILE A 151 -8.38 28.49 -4.28
N LEU A 152 -9.20 28.60 -5.32
CA LEU A 152 -9.70 29.89 -5.82
C LEU A 152 -10.87 30.42 -4.99
N LYS A 153 -11.74 29.53 -4.51
CA LYS A 153 -12.89 29.89 -3.69
C LYS A 153 -13.21 28.78 -2.72
N ARG A 154 -13.38 29.13 -1.44
CA ARG A 154 -13.83 28.17 -0.44
C ARG A 154 -15.34 28.07 -0.40
N THR A 155 -15.80 26.92 0.07
CA THR A 155 -17.21 26.67 0.35
C THR A 155 -17.78 27.67 1.35
N ASP A 156 -16.96 28.09 2.33
CA ASP A 156 -17.36 28.96 3.43
C ASP A 156 -17.54 30.43 2.98
N ASP A 157 -16.89 30.85 1.88
CA ASP A 157 -16.89 32.22 1.37
C ASP A 157 -18.03 32.51 0.39
N VAL A 158 -18.98 31.58 0.20
CA VAL A 158 -20.12 31.77 -0.70
C VAL A 158 -21.29 32.36 0.11
N PRO A 159 -21.53 33.69 0.05
CA PRO A 159 -22.67 34.29 0.74
C PRO A 159 -23.98 33.71 0.19
N ASN A 160 -24.97 33.51 1.06
CA ASN A 160 -26.34 33.04 0.75
C ASN A 160 -26.52 31.59 0.25
N LYS A 161 -25.48 30.77 0.18
CA LYS A 161 -25.63 29.33 -0.11
C LYS A 161 -25.52 28.54 1.20
N ARG A 162 -26.63 27.93 1.66
CA ARG A 162 -26.57 27.00 2.80
C ARG A 162 -25.44 26.00 2.57
N LYS A 163 -24.52 25.91 3.53
CA LYS A 163 -23.36 25.02 3.46
C LYS A 163 -23.83 23.61 3.11
N ARG A 164 -23.39 23.10 1.97
CA ARG A 164 -23.71 21.75 1.53
C ARG A 164 -23.16 20.77 2.58
N ARG A 165 -24.02 19.93 3.15
CA ARG A 165 -23.70 19.18 4.39
C ARG A 165 -22.98 17.85 4.15
N ARG A 166 -23.07 17.27 2.94
CA ARG A 166 -22.50 15.94 2.66
C ARG A 166 -21.02 16.03 2.35
N ASN A 167 -20.26 15.02 2.75
CA ASN A 167 -18.82 14.92 2.43
C ASN A 167 -18.54 14.83 0.93
N LYS A 168 -19.49 14.32 0.12
CA LYS A 168 -19.39 14.22 -1.33
C LYS A 168 -20.66 14.77 -1.97
N HIS A 169 -20.51 15.63 -2.97
CA HIS A 169 -21.57 16.40 -3.60
C HIS A 169 -22.06 15.80 -4.92
N TYR A 170 -22.07 14.48 -5.05
CA TYR A 170 -22.55 13.81 -6.27
C TYR A 170 -23.99 14.15 -6.66
N TYR A 171 -24.82 14.53 -5.68
CA TYR A 171 -26.24 14.85 -5.87
C TYR A 171 -26.49 16.19 -6.55
N ILE A 172 -25.47 17.03 -6.77
CA ILE A 172 -25.69 18.35 -7.39
C ILE A 172 -25.82 18.26 -8.91
N ARG A 173 -25.36 17.15 -9.52
CA ARG A 173 -25.37 16.94 -10.97
C ARG A 173 -26.79 17.02 -11.53
N GLY A 174 -26.98 17.84 -12.56
CA GLY A 174 -28.28 17.98 -13.25
C GLY A 174 -29.37 18.63 -12.41
N THR A 175 -29.03 19.23 -11.26
CA THR A 175 -29.99 19.92 -10.38
C THR A 175 -29.81 21.43 -10.45
N LYS A 176 -30.73 22.19 -9.85
CA LYS A 176 -30.54 23.64 -9.63
C LYS A 176 -29.27 23.99 -8.84
N LEU A 177 -28.72 23.03 -8.10
CA LEU A 177 -27.49 23.19 -7.34
C LEU A 177 -26.24 22.83 -8.15
N ASP A 178 -26.37 22.45 -9.42
CA ASP A 178 -25.21 22.11 -10.25
C ASP A 178 -24.26 23.31 -10.39
N VAL A 179 -23.08 22.99 -10.85
CA VAL A 179 -22.05 23.97 -11.15
C VAL A 179 -22.37 24.60 -12.49
N GLY A 180 -22.35 25.93 -12.55
CA GLY A 180 -22.37 26.64 -13.82
C GLY A 180 -20.96 26.72 -14.40
N ASP A 181 -20.79 27.61 -15.38
CA ASP A 181 -19.47 27.91 -15.94
C ASP A 181 -18.61 28.64 -14.91
N LEU A 182 -17.64 27.91 -14.36
CA LEU A 182 -16.77 28.39 -13.28
C LEU A 182 -15.76 29.42 -13.80
N GLU A 183 -15.29 29.26 -15.03
CA GLU A 183 -14.32 30.17 -15.64
C GLU A 183 -14.97 31.52 -15.94
N ALA A 184 -16.17 31.51 -16.52
CA ALA A 184 -16.96 32.71 -16.71
C ALA A 184 -17.29 33.41 -15.37
N MET A 185 -17.62 32.62 -14.33
CA MET A 185 -17.90 33.16 -13.00
C MET A 185 -16.67 33.84 -12.37
N LEU A 186 -15.47 33.26 -12.54
CA LEU A 186 -14.22 33.83 -12.04
C LEU A 186 -13.84 35.10 -12.78
N ARG A 187 -14.03 35.13 -14.11
CA ARG A 187 -13.74 36.31 -14.94
C ARG A 187 -14.59 37.52 -14.54
N LYS A 188 -15.88 37.33 -14.25
CA LYS A 188 -16.81 38.42 -13.89
C LYS A 188 -16.45 39.14 -12.57
N ARG A 189 -15.69 38.50 -11.69
CA ARG A 189 -15.34 39.05 -10.37
C ARG A 189 -14.15 40.02 -10.42
N ARG A 190 -13.39 39.99 -11.52
CA ARG A 190 -12.24 40.87 -11.74
C ARG A 190 -12.68 42.19 -12.31
#